data_AF-A0A1E4RDT3-F1
#
_entry.id   AF-A0A1E4RDT3-F1
#
_cell.length_a   1.000
_cell.length_b   1.000
_cell.length_c   1.000
_cell.angle_alpha   90.00
_cell.angle_beta   90.00
_cell.angle_gamma   90.00
#
_symmetry.space_group_name_H-M   'P 1'
#
loop_
_entity.id
_entity.type
_entity.pdbx_description
1 polymer ?
#
loop_
_entity_poly.entity_id
_entity_poly.type
_entity_poly.pdbx_seq_one_letter_code
_entity_poly.pdbx_strand_id
1 'polypeptide(L)'
;KAEEKEEIKNEQLTLIREALKTLDDEQPPVDINGKENYFMEQVSIGEKKATEGSVVDAALCFYKALEVYPNPTDILGVYQKTVPQDVYEAIIMMIALRPPASISNVLGDQLKTVNTKPTENDLD
;
A
#
# COMPACT_ATOMS: atom_id res chain seq x y z
N LYS A 1 -25.35 7.25 14.24
CA LYS A 1 -24.00 6.71 14.56
C LYS A 1 -23.56 5.54 13.67
N ALA A 2 -24.49 4.69 13.19
CA ALA A 2 -24.19 3.68 12.16
C ALA A 2 -24.25 4.28 10.74
N GLU A 3 -25.35 4.98 10.40
CA GLU A 3 -25.50 5.72 9.11
C GLU A 3 -24.35 6.70 8.84
N GLU A 4 -24.05 7.58 9.80
CA GLU A 4 -22.97 8.57 9.65
C GLU A 4 -21.57 7.95 9.40
N LYS A 5 -21.29 6.76 9.97
CA LYS A 5 -20.03 6.04 9.69
C LYS A 5 -20.02 5.37 8.32
N GLU A 6 -21.19 4.96 7.84
CA GLU A 6 -21.35 4.36 6.52
C GLU A 6 -21.22 5.41 5.42
N GLU A 7 -21.80 6.60 5.62
CA GLU A 7 -21.67 7.75 4.72
C GLU A 7 -20.22 8.22 4.61
N ILE A 8 -19.51 8.38 5.74
CA ILE A 8 -18.09 8.75 5.75
C ILE A 8 -17.24 7.71 5.00
N LYS A 9 -17.52 6.41 5.22
CA LYS A 9 -16.82 5.35 4.49
C LYS A 9 -17.11 5.41 2.99
N ASN A 10 -18.34 5.67 2.60
CA ASN A 10 -18.74 5.70 1.19
C ASN A 10 -18.14 6.91 0.46
N GLU A 11 -18.04 8.05 1.15
CA GLU A 11 -17.36 9.25 0.65
C GLU A 11 -15.84 9.03 0.55
N GLN A 12 -15.20 8.49 1.60
CA GLN A 12 -13.78 8.12 1.54
C GLN A 12 -13.49 7.14 0.40
N LEU A 13 -14.33 6.12 0.22
CA LEU A 13 -14.21 5.14 -0.84
C LEU A 13 -14.32 5.78 -2.24
N THR A 14 -15.15 6.81 -2.39
CA THR A 14 -15.26 7.59 -3.63
C THR A 14 -13.97 8.37 -3.89
N LEU A 15 -13.48 9.11 -2.89
CA LEU A 15 -12.23 9.85 -2.97
C LEU A 15 -11.03 8.93 -3.26
N ILE A 16 -10.98 7.76 -2.64
CA ILE A 16 -9.94 6.75 -2.88
C ILE A 16 -9.95 6.30 -4.35
N ARG A 17 -11.14 6.03 -4.91
CA ARG A 17 -11.24 5.62 -6.32
C ARG A 17 -10.81 6.73 -7.27
N GLU A 18 -11.15 7.98 -6.97
CA GLU A 18 -10.72 9.13 -7.76
C GLU A 18 -9.21 9.31 -7.68
N ALA A 19 -8.64 9.24 -6.47
CA ALA A 19 -7.20 9.27 -6.24
C ALA A 19 -6.47 8.17 -7.02
N LEU A 20 -6.96 6.92 -7.00
CA LEU A 20 -6.36 5.81 -7.75
C LEU A 20 -6.42 5.99 -9.27
N LYS A 21 -7.40 6.71 -9.82
CA LYS A 21 -7.46 7.03 -11.26
C LYS A 21 -6.39 8.00 -11.69
N THR A 22 -5.94 8.88 -10.79
CA THR A 22 -4.84 9.82 -11.11
C THR A 22 -3.52 9.09 -11.33
N LEU A 23 -3.37 7.87 -10.80
CA LEU A 23 -2.18 7.04 -10.99
C LEU A 23 -2.05 6.47 -12.40
N ASP A 24 -3.14 6.37 -13.18
CA ASP A 24 -3.06 5.80 -14.52
C ASP A 24 -2.33 6.71 -15.52
N ASP A 25 -2.21 8.01 -15.21
CA ASP A 25 -1.42 8.98 -15.98
C ASP A 25 0.02 9.13 -15.44
N GLU A 26 0.29 8.65 -14.22
CA GLU A 26 1.58 8.79 -13.55
C GLU A 26 2.43 7.53 -13.74
N GLN A 27 3.61 7.67 -14.36
CA GLN A 27 4.56 6.58 -14.49
C GLN A 27 5.64 6.67 -13.41
N PRO A 28 5.73 5.71 -12.47
CA PRO A 28 6.79 5.72 -11.47
C PRO A 28 8.15 5.47 -12.13
N PRO A 29 9.24 5.92 -11.51
CA PRO A 29 10.59 5.67 -12.02
C PRO A 29 10.89 4.16 -12.08
N VAL A 30 11.57 3.74 -13.14
CA VAL A 30 11.94 2.33 -13.35
C VAL A 30 13.32 1.99 -12.78
N ASP A 31 14.21 2.98 -12.71
CA ASP A 31 15.59 2.84 -12.27
C ASP A 31 15.70 2.85 -10.74
N ILE A 32 16.70 2.15 -10.18
CA ILE A 32 16.86 1.93 -8.73
C ILE A 32 16.96 3.27 -8.00
N ASN A 33 17.84 4.15 -8.45
CA ASN A 33 18.08 5.43 -7.78
C ASN A 33 16.84 6.34 -7.86
N GLY A 34 16.09 6.26 -8.97
CA GLY A 34 14.83 6.99 -9.12
C GLY A 34 13.75 6.47 -8.17
N LYS A 35 13.65 5.15 -8.02
CA LYS A 35 12.72 4.49 -7.09
C LYS A 35 12.99 4.86 -5.64
N GLU A 36 14.25 4.86 -5.22
CA GLU A 36 14.62 5.26 -3.86
C GLU A 36 14.26 6.72 -3.59
N ASN A 37 14.55 7.62 -4.53
CA ASN A 37 14.24 9.03 -4.36
C ASN A 37 12.71 9.29 -4.35
N TYR A 38 11.97 8.62 -5.23
CA TYR A 38 10.52 8.69 -5.28
C TYR A 38 9.89 8.13 -4.00
N PHE A 39 10.38 7.00 -3.49
CA PHE A 39 9.94 6.44 -2.21
C PHE A 39 10.09 7.47 -1.08
N MET A 40 11.27 8.07 -0.94
CA MET A 40 11.55 9.05 0.11
C MET A 40 10.68 10.31 -0.02
N GLU A 41 10.51 10.80 -1.25
CA GLU A 41 9.65 11.95 -1.52
C GLU A 41 8.19 11.66 -1.17
N GLN A 42 7.65 10.53 -1.62
CA GLN A 42 6.27 10.13 -1.32
C GLN A 42 6.05 9.91 0.17
N VAL A 43 6.98 9.28 0.90
CA VAL A 43 6.87 9.13 2.36
C VAL A 43 6.83 10.50 3.03
N SER A 44 7.73 11.41 2.68
CA SER A 44 7.80 12.76 3.25
C SER A 44 6.51 13.56 3.00
N ILE A 45 5.99 13.53 1.77
CA ILE A 45 4.72 14.19 1.43
C ILE A 45 3.55 13.52 2.16
N GLY A 46 3.53 12.20 2.24
CA GLY A 46 2.49 11.43 2.93
C GLY A 46 2.43 11.74 4.43
N GLU A 47 3.57 11.83 5.10
CA GLU A 47 3.67 12.21 6.51
C GLU A 47 3.16 13.65 6.75
N LYS A 48 3.53 14.58 5.87
CA LYS A 48 3.01 15.94 5.92
C LYS A 48 1.49 15.96 5.74
N LYS A 49 0.96 15.26 4.73
CA LYS A 49 -0.48 15.19 4.44
C LYS A 49 -1.27 14.54 5.58
N ALA A 50 -0.71 13.52 6.21
CA ALA A 50 -1.30 12.88 7.38
C ALA A 50 -1.42 13.87 8.54
N THR A 51 -0.41 14.71 8.75
CA THR A 51 -0.41 15.76 9.77
C THR A 51 -1.41 16.89 9.44
N GLU A 52 -1.62 17.19 8.16
CA GLU A 52 -2.63 18.15 7.68
C GLU A 52 -4.08 17.60 7.77
N GLY A 53 -4.27 16.33 8.14
CA GLY A 53 -5.58 15.68 8.20
C GLY A 53 -6.13 15.22 6.84
N SER A 54 -5.32 15.28 5.79
CA SER A 54 -5.69 14.82 4.44
C SER A 54 -5.48 13.31 4.31
N VAL A 55 -6.40 12.53 4.87
CA VAL A 55 -6.24 11.07 5.03
C VAL A 55 -6.05 10.34 3.70
N VAL A 56 -6.88 10.65 2.70
CA VAL A 56 -6.84 9.97 1.39
C VAL A 56 -5.59 10.35 0.61
N ASP A 57 -5.21 11.62 0.57
CA ASP A 57 -3.98 12.09 -0.07
C ASP A 57 -2.73 11.50 0.59
N ALA A 58 -2.70 11.44 1.92
CA ALA A 58 -1.60 10.81 2.65
C ALA A 58 -1.48 9.34 2.29
N ALA A 59 -2.61 8.61 2.29
CA ALA A 59 -2.65 7.20 1.92
C ALA A 59 -2.20 6.98 0.47
N LEU A 60 -2.55 7.88 -0.45
CA LEU A 60 -2.12 7.80 -1.85
C LEU A 60 -0.59 7.90 -1.97
N CYS A 61 0.05 8.80 -1.22
CA CYS A 61 1.50 8.91 -1.19
C CYS A 61 2.17 7.63 -0.66
N PHE A 62 1.68 7.07 0.45
CA PHE A 62 2.19 5.80 0.97
C PHE A 62 1.93 4.62 0.01
N TYR A 63 0.80 4.62 -0.69
CA TYR A 63 0.50 3.64 -1.73
C TYR A 63 1.50 3.73 -2.90
N LYS A 64 1.79 4.94 -3.39
CA LYS A 64 2.81 5.18 -4.43
C LYS A 64 4.19 4.70 -3.99
N ALA A 65 4.56 4.95 -2.73
CA ALA A 65 5.82 4.46 -2.15
C ALA A 65 5.90 2.91 -2.15
N LEU A 66 4.78 2.22 -1.88
CA LEU A 66 4.71 0.75 -1.93
C LEU A 66 4.95 0.19 -3.35
N GLU A 67 4.53 0.89 -4.40
CA GLU A 67 4.70 0.46 -5.79
C GLU A 67 6.17 0.37 -6.23
N VAL A 68 7.05 1.19 -5.64
CA VAL A 68 8.47 1.22 -5.99
C VAL A 68 9.35 0.41 -5.02
N TYR A 69 8.79 -0.06 -3.91
CA TYR A 69 9.54 -0.75 -2.86
C TYR A 69 9.66 -2.26 -3.14
N PRO A 70 10.86 -2.87 -3.02
CA PRO A 70 11.08 -4.28 -3.38
C PRO A 70 10.39 -5.28 -2.45
N ASN A 71 10.26 -4.96 -1.15
CA ASN A 71 9.65 -5.83 -0.14
C ASN A 71 8.45 -5.13 0.51
N PRO A 72 7.28 -5.10 -0.15
CA PRO A 72 6.15 -4.26 0.30
C PRO A 72 5.57 -4.71 1.64
N THR A 73 5.68 -6.00 2.00
CA THR A 73 5.24 -6.53 3.30
C THR A 73 5.99 -5.90 4.48
N ASP A 74 7.30 -5.68 4.32
CA ASP A 74 8.13 -5.08 5.38
C ASP A 74 7.70 -3.63 5.63
N ILE A 75 7.54 -2.86 4.55
CA ILE A 75 7.04 -1.48 4.62
C ILE A 75 5.63 -1.39 5.17
N LEU A 76 4.72 -2.28 4.80
CA LEU A 76 3.39 -2.31 5.40
C LEU A 76 3.44 -2.53 6.92
N GLY A 77 4.37 -3.36 7.40
CA GLY A 77 4.62 -3.56 8.83
C GLY A 77 5.16 -2.32 9.54
N VAL A 78 5.95 -1.49 8.84
CA VAL A 78 6.39 -0.18 9.34
C VAL A 78 5.21 0.80 9.38
N TYR A 79 4.44 0.92 8.30
CA TYR A 79 3.29 1.84 8.22
C TYR A 79 2.24 1.54 9.28
N GLN A 80 1.97 0.26 9.57
CA GLN A 80 1.07 -0.14 10.65
C GLN A 80 1.47 0.46 12.02
N LYS A 81 2.76 0.74 12.23
CA LYS A 81 3.30 1.25 13.49
C LYS A 81 3.53 2.76 13.48
N THR A 82 3.83 3.35 12.33
CA THR A 82 4.26 4.75 12.24
C THR A 82 3.18 5.69 11.71
N VAL A 83 2.25 5.19 10.91
CA VAL A 83 1.21 5.97 10.25
C VAL A 83 -0.06 5.99 11.12
N PRO A 84 -0.82 7.11 11.18
CA PRO A 84 -2.10 7.15 11.89
C PRO A 84 -3.08 6.09 11.39
N GLN A 85 -3.91 5.55 12.28
CA GLN A 85 -4.79 4.41 11.96
C GLN A 85 -5.71 4.71 10.76
N ASP A 86 -6.35 5.87 10.71
CA ASP A 86 -7.25 6.24 9.61
C ASP A 86 -6.54 6.26 8.24
N VAL A 87 -5.28 6.69 8.20
CA VAL A 87 -4.46 6.70 6.99
C VAL A 87 -4.06 5.27 6.62
N TYR A 88 -3.65 4.46 7.59
CA TYR A 88 -3.34 3.05 7.36
C TYR A 88 -4.54 2.28 6.81
N GLU A 89 -5.73 2.46 7.38
CA GLU A 89 -6.97 1.86 6.86
C GLU A 89 -7.26 2.28 5.42
N ALA A 90 -7.02 3.55 5.05
CA ALA A 90 -7.15 4.03 3.69
C ALA A 90 -6.13 3.40 2.72
N ILE A 91 -4.88 3.18 3.15
CA ILE A 91 -3.87 2.45 2.36
C ILE A 91 -4.34 1.01 2.08
N ILE A 92 -4.86 0.31 3.11
CA ILE A 92 -5.39 -1.05 2.93
C ILE A 92 -6.58 -1.07 1.97
N MET A 93 -7.48 -0.09 2.06
CA MET A 93 -8.60 0.05 1.11
C MET A 93 -8.11 0.29 -0.33
N MET A 94 -7.08 1.10 -0.52
CA MET A 94 -6.45 1.30 -1.84
C MET A 94 -5.89 0.00 -2.40
N ILE A 95 -5.11 -0.75 -1.59
CA ILE A 95 -4.54 -2.06 -1.98
C ILE A 95 -5.64 -3.06 -2.34
N ALA A 96 -6.75 -3.08 -1.59
CA ALA A 96 -7.88 -3.97 -1.85
C ALA A 96 -8.59 -3.65 -3.17
N LEU A 97 -8.65 -2.36 -3.56
CA LEU A 97 -9.25 -1.91 -4.82
C LEU A 97 -8.31 -2.08 -6.02
N ARG A 98 -7.02 -1.77 -5.83
CA ARG A 98 -5.95 -1.86 -6.82
C ARG A 98 -4.70 -2.40 -6.12
N PRO A 99 -4.41 -3.70 -6.18
CA PRO A 99 -3.20 -4.23 -5.58
C PRO A 99 -1.98 -3.72 -6.37
N PRO A 100 -0.97 -3.11 -5.72
CA PRO A 100 0.21 -2.63 -6.42
C PRO A 100 1.00 -3.82 -6.97
N ALA A 101 1.81 -3.58 -8.01
CA ALA A 101 2.58 -4.64 -8.66
C ALA A 101 3.49 -5.39 -7.67
N SER A 102 4.13 -4.66 -6.74
CA SER A 102 4.95 -5.23 -5.67
C SER A 102 4.16 -6.18 -4.77
N ILE A 103 2.91 -5.82 -4.41
CA ILE A 103 2.05 -6.68 -3.56
C ILE A 103 1.54 -7.89 -4.34
N SER A 104 1.17 -7.71 -5.60
CA SER A 104 0.67 -8.79 -6.46
C SER A 104 1.70 -9.91 -6.60
N ASN A 105 2.98 -9.54 -6.67
CA ASN A 105 4.08 -10.50 -6.75
C ASN A 105 4.29 -11.27 -5.44
N VAL A 106 4.16 -10.61 -4.28
CA VAL A 106 4.26 -11.31 -2.98
C VAL A 106 3.04 -12.17 -2.71
N LEU A 107 1.80 -11.72 -2.98
CA LEU A 107 0.59 -12.52 -2.76
C LEU A 107 0.60 -13.82 -3.59
N GLY A 108 1.13 -13.76 -4.82
CA GLY A 108 1.35 -14.95 -5.65
C GLY A 108 2.42 -15.90 -5.10
N ASP A 109 3.41 -15.38 -4.38
CA ASP A 109 4.50 -16.16 -3.78
C ASP A 109 4.11 -16.77 -2.42
N GLN A 110 3.33 -16.07 -1.58
CA GLN A 110 2.79 -16.63 -0.33
C GLN A 110 1.91 -17.88 -0.58
N LEU A 111 1.26 -17.96 -1.74
CA LEU A 111 0.45 -19.11 -2.15
C LEU A 111 1.30 -20.25 -2.75
N LYS A 112 2.54 -19.98 -3.18
CA LYS A 112 3.47 -21.02 -3.66
C LYS A 112 4.23 -21.68 -2.50
N THR A 113 4.58 -20.94 -1.46
CA THR A 113 5.35 -21.47 -0.32
C THR A 113 4.55 -22.41 0.59
N VAL A 114 3.21 -22.35 0.58
CA VAL A 114 2.35 -23.28 1.34
C VAL A 114 2.22 -24.67 0.69
N ASN A 115 2.69 -24.87 -0.54
CA ASN A 115 2.49 -26.13 -1.28
C ASN A 115 3.74 -27.01 -1.48
N THR A 116 4.88 -26.70 -0.83
CA THR A 116 5.98 -27.65 -0.68
C THR A 116 5.79 -28.47 0.59
N LYS A 117 5.11 -29.63 0.44
CA LYS A 117 5.18 -30.75 1.38
C LYS A 117 6.64 -30.96 1.82
N PRO A 118 6.93 -31.15 3.12
CA PRO A 118 8.17 -31.77 3.53
C PRO A 118 8.12 -33.22 3.03
N THR A 119 8.94 -33.57 2.04
CA THR A 119 9.25 -34.99 1.80
C THR A 119 10.24 -35.41 2.88
N GLU A 120 9.70 -35.98 3.95
CA GLU A 120 10.38 -36.99 4.76
C GLU A 120 11.00 -38.03 3.81
N ASN A 121 12.33 -38.06 3.73
CA ASN A 121 13.09 -39.30 3.52
C ASN A 121 14.57 -39.05 3.87
N ASP A 122 14.82 -38.75 5.15
CA ASP A 122 16.11 -39.02 5.77
C ASP A 122 16.05 -40.45 6.27
N LEU A 123 16.54 -41.39 5.45
CA LEU A 123 16.82 -42.76 5.85
C LEU A 123 17.86 -43.33 4.89
N ASP A 124 19.12 -43.01 5.17
CA ASP A 124 20.26 -43.94 5.03
C ASP A 124 21.24 -43.70 6.19
#